data_AF-A0AAP0K168-F1
#
_entry.id   AF-A0AAP0K168-F1
#
_cell.length_a   1.000
_cell.length_b   1.000
_cell.length_c   1.000
_cell.angle_alpha   90.00
_cell.angle_beta   90.00
_cell.angle_gamma   90.00
#
_symmetry.space_group_name_H-M   'P 1'
#
loop_
_entity.id
_entity.type
_entity.pdbx_description
1 polymer ?
#
loop_
_entity_poly.entity_id
_entity_poly.type
_entity_poly.pdbx_seq_one_letter_code
_entity_poly.pdbx_strand_id
1 'polypeptide(L)'
;MRKLSRFREVPYISPYADFSGLRAGTIEKEKHACGVVHEILSLTLEKRTLVDHFTHFREEFRFSQQLRGMLIRHPDMFYVSLKGERDSVFLREAYRDSQLIDKDRLLLIKEKLRSLVAVPRFSRRRVPVTNGIGNDESEGIDGEEATNEEDDEWSDVDGEFSDALDGDDDEGDGRL
;
A
#
# COMPACT_ATOMS: atom_id res chain seq x y z
N MET A 1 20.33 -13.91 14.56
CA MET A 1 21.06 -12.84 13.83
C MET A 1 21.84 -13.32 12.58
N ARG A 2 22.16 -14.61 12.38
CA ARG A 2 23.01 -15.07 11.24
C ARG A 2 22.36 -15.05 9.83
N LYS A 3 21.04 -14.87 9.69
CA LYS A 3 20.33 -14.95 8.39
C LYS A 3 20.37 -13.63 7.59
N LEU A 4 20.27 -12.47 8.24
CA LEU A 4 20.31 -11.17 7.54
C LEU A 4 21.68 -10.86 6.92
N SER A 5 22.76 -11.22 7.63
CA SER A 5 24.14 -11.01 7.14
C SER A 5 24.38 -11.70 5.80
N ARG A 6 23.89 -12.95 5.66
CA ARG A 6 24.02 -13.73 4.42
C ARG A 6 23.29 -13.10 3.25
N PHE A 7 22.13 -12.49 3.47
CA PHE A 7 21.36 -11.85 2.40
C PHE A 7 22.08 -10.60 1.87
N ARG A 8 22.73 -9.83 2.75
CA ARG A 8 23.55 -8.67 2.35
C ARG A 8 24.79 -9.08 1.56
N GLU A 9 25.41 -10.20 1.90
CA GLU A 9 26.63 -10.74 1.27
C GLU A 9 26.42 -11.24 -0.17
N VAL A 10 25.20 -11.64 -0.56
CA VAL A 10 24.91 -12.08 -1.94
C VAL A 10 25.17 -10.91 -2.92
N PRO A 11 25.76 -11.11 -4.10
CA PRO A 11 25.92 -10.03 -5.08
C PRO A 11 24.57 -9.44 -5.49
N TYR A 12 24.49 -8.11 -5.62
CA TYR A 12 23.32 -7.46 -6.19
C TYR A 12 23.31 -7.71 -7.70
N ILE A 13 22.20 -8.26 -8.19
CA ILE A 13 21.95 -8.45 -9.62
C ILE A 13 21.01 -7.32 -10.03
N SER A 14 21.40 -6.58 -11.07
CA SER A 14 20.58 -5.49 -11.59
C SER A 14 19.19 -6.02 -12.01
N PRO A 15 18.09 -5.34 -11.61
CA PRO A 15 16.73 -5.65 -12.07
C PRO A 15 16.56 -5.65 -13.59
N TYR A 16 17.46 -4.98 -14.31
CA TYR A 16 17.47 -4.85 -15.76
C TYR A 16 18.38 -5.85 -16.47
N ALA A 17 19.16 -6.66 -15.73
CA ALA A 17 20.02 -7.69 -16.32
C ALA A 17 19.23 -8.95 -16.68
N ASP A 18 19.80 -9.81 -17.52
CA ASP A 18 19.19 -11.12 -17.80
C ASP A 18 19.20 -12.00 -16.53
N PHE A 19 18.00 -12.31 -16.04
CA PHE A 19 17.77 -13.16 -14.86
C PHE A 19 17.21 -14.53 -15.24
N SER A 20 17.26 -14.93 -16.51
CA SER A 20 16.79 -16.22 -17.01
C SER A 20 17.44 -17.42 -16.29
N GLY A 21 18.71 -17.27 -15.90
CA GLY A 21 19.49 -18.29 -15.19
C GLY A 21 19.22 -18.41 -13.69
N LEU A 22 18.43 -17.52 -13.08
CA LEU A 22 18.16 -17.57 -11.65
C LEU A 22 17.15 -18.67 -11.30
N ARG A 23 17.60 -19.65 -10.51
CA ARG A 23 16.76 -20.75 -10.05
C ARG A 23 15.77 -20.29 -8.97
N ALA A 24 14.49 -20.64 -9.14
CA ALA A 24 13.45 -20.39 -8.15
C ALA A 24 13.78 -21.03 -6.78
N GLY A 25 13.42 -20.34 -5.70
CA GLY A 25 13.66 -20.80 -4.32
C GLY A 25 15.09 -20.59 -3.80
N THR A 26 15.98 -19.97 -4.58
CA THR A 26 17.32 -19.58 -4.12
C THR A 26 17.31 -18.20 -3.47
N ILE A 27 18.29 -17.96 -2.60
CA ILE A 27 18.49 -16.65 -1.96
C ILE A 27 18.82 -15.57 -3.02
N GLU A 28 19.52 -15.94 -4.09
CA GLU A 28 19.84 -15.04 -5.21
C GLU A 28 18.56 -14.57 -5.94
N LYS A 29 17.63 -15.49 -6.22
CA LYS A 29 16.35 -15.14 -6.84
C LYS A 29 15.50 -14.28 -5.92
N GLU A 30 15.50 -14.56 -4.62
CA GLU A 30 14.83 -13.73 -3.62
C GLU A 30 15.45 -12.32 -3.56
N LYS A 31 16.77 -12.21 -3.57
CA LYS A 31 17.48 -10.91 -3.60
C LYS A 31 17.17 -10.12 -4.87
N HIS A 32 17.16 -10.78 -6.02
CA HIS A 32 16.74 -10.17 -7.27
C HIS A 32 15.30 -9.66 -7.19
N ALA A 33 14.36 -10.48 -6.69
CA ALA A 33 12.97 -10.07 -6.54
C ALA A 33 12.81 -8.85 -5.61
N CYS A 34 13.53 -8.80 -4.49
CA CYS A 34 13.59 -7.61 -3.65
C CYS A 34 14.14 -6.39 -4.41
N GLY A 35 15.19 -6.57 -5.23
CA GLY A 35 15.73 -5.50 -6.07
C GLY A 35 14.71 -4.96 -7.08
N VAL A 36 13.94 -5.84 -7.73
CA VAL A 36 12.88 -5.43 -8.68
C VAL A 36 11.77 -4.66 -7.97
N VAL A 37 11.28 -5.14 -6.83
CA VAL A 37 10.24 -4.44 -6.07
C VAL A 37 10.75 -3.08 -5.59
N HIS A 38 11.98 -3.03 -5.09
CA HIS A 38 12.63 -1.80 -4.65
C HIS A 38 12.69 -0.75 -5.78
N GLU A 39 13.10 -1.17 -6.98
CA GLU A 39 13.14 -0.30 -8.15
C GLU A 39 11.74 0.18 -8.56
N ILE A 40 10.76 -0.73 -8.65
CA ILE A 40 9.38 -0.37 -9.01
C ILE A 40 8.80 0.65 -8.02
N LEU A 41 8.97 0.43 -6.72
CA LEU A 41 8.55 1.38 -5.69
C LEU A 41 9.32 2.71 -5.80
N SER A 42 10.60 2.67 -6.15
CA SER A 42 11.40 3.87 -6.39
C SER A 42 10.90 4.70 -7.58
N LEU A 43 10.18 4.08 -8.54
CA LEU A 43 9.56 4.78 -9.66
C LEU A 43 8.17 5.35 -9.33
N THR A 44 7.50 4.89 -8.26
CA THR A 44 6.19 5.47 -7.89
C THR A 44 6.37 6.82 -7.18
N LEU A 45 5.35 7.68 -7.28
CA LEU A 45 5.39 9.02 -6.67
C LEU A 45 5.39 8.95 -5.14
N GLU A 46 4.57 8.06 -4.59
CA GLU A 46 4.43 7.90 -3.14
C GLU A 46 5.38 6.84 -2.57
N LYS A 47 6.23 6.19 -3.38
CA LYS A 47 7.11 5.10 -2.93
C LYS A 47 6.38 3.93 -2.25
N ARG A 48 5.13 3.72 -2.65
CA ARG A 48 4.24 2.64 -2.20
C ARG A 48 3.33 2.17 -3.32
N THR A 49 2.75 0.98 -3.17
CA THR A 49 1.70 0.43 -4.05
C THR A 49 1.01 -0.77 -3.39
N LEU A 50 -0.07 -1.28 -3.98
CA LEU A 50 -0.74 -2.51 -3.51
C LEU A 50 0.12 -3.74 -3.81
N VAL A 51 0.12 -4.72 -2.91
CA VAL A 51 0.80 -6.00 -3.13
C VAL A 51 0.21 -6.73 -4.35
N ASP A 52 -1.10 -6.56 -4.59
CA ASP A 52 -1.81 -7.18 -5.70
C ASP A 52 -1.30 -6.73 -7.08
N HIS A 53 -0.82 -5.48 -7.19
CA HIS A 53 -0.21 -5.03 -8.44
C HIS A 53 1.00 -5.88 -8.81
N PHE A 54 1.79 -6.33 -7.83
CA PHE A 54 2.92 -7.21 -8.10
C PHE A 54 2.51 -8.67 -8.32
N THR A 55 1.37 -9.12 -7.78
CA THR A 55 0.88 -10.49 -8.03
C THR A 55 0.33 -10.61 -9.45
N HIS A 56 -0.24 -9.55 -10.02
CA HIS A 56 -0.64 -9.51 -11.44
C HIS A 56 0.56 -9.64 -12.39
N PHE A 57 1.67 -8.94 -12.12
CA PHE A 57 2.90 -9.01 -12.95
C PHE A 57 3.88 -10.11 -12.54
N ARG A 58 3.34 -11.17 -11.95
CA ARG A 58 4.15 -12.24 -11.37
C ARG A 58 5.00 -12.95 -12.41
N GLU A 59 4.45 -13.22 -13.59
CA GLU A 59 5.11 -14.03 -14.62
C GLU A 59 6.24 -13.25 -15.28
N GLU A 60 6.00 -11.96 -15.52
CA GLU A 60 6.89 -10.99 -16.14
C GLU A 60 8.13 -10.76 -15.29
N PHE A 61 7.95 -10.53 -13.99
CA PHE A 61 9.06 -10.34 -13.06
C PHE A 61 9.57 -11.66 -12.43
N ARG A 62 8.91 -12.78 -12.75
CA ARG A 62 9.18 -14.12 -12.20
C ARG A 62 9.23 -14.13 -10.67
N PHE A 63 8.20 -13.54 -10.05
CA PHE A 63 8.07 -13.54 -8.59
C PHE A 63 7.68 -14.91 -8.03
N SER A 64 7.99 -15.16 -6.75
CA SER A 64 7.61 -16.41 -6.04
C SER A 64 6.14 -16.36 -5.59
N GLN A 65 5.46 -17.51 -5.42
CA GLN A 65 4.02 -17.55 -5.02
C GLN A 65 3.75 -16.84 -3.71
N GLN A 66 4.79 -16.73 -2.88
CA GLN A 66 4.73 -16.10 -1.58
C GLN A 66 5.38 -14.72 -1.63
N LEU A 67 5.00 -13.88 -2.60
CA LEU A 67 5.55 -12.52 -2.73
C LEU A 67 5.31 -11.71 -1.45
N ARG A 68 4.07 -11.68 -0.96
CA ARG A 68 3.73 -11.07 0.34
C ARG A 68 4.64 -11.56 1.46
N GLY A 69 4.83 -12.88 1.54
CA GLY A 69 5.71 -13.51 2.51
C GLY A 69 7.18 -13.09 2.37
N MET A 70 7.65 -12.87 1.14
CA MET A 70 8.97 -12.31 0.87
C MET A 70 9.09 -10.88 1.39
N LEU A 71 8.12 -10.01 1.11
CA LEU A 71 8.14 -8.62 1.56
C LEU A 71 8.23 -8.52 3.09
N ILE A 72 7.45 -9.33 3.81
CA ILE A 72 7.45 -9.39 5.28
C ILE A 72 8.79 -9.90 5.86
N ARG A 73 9.51 -10.76 5.12
CA ARG A 73 10.83 -11.27 5.55
C ARG A 73 11.94 -10.22 5.48
N HIS A 74 11.75 -9.13 4.74
CA HIS A 74 12.76 -8.08 4.54
C HIS A 74 12.25 -6.72 5.06
N PRO A 75 12.00 -6.59 6.38
CA PRO A 75 11.48 -5.36 6.99
C PRO A 75 12.47 -4.19 6.97
N ASP A 76 13.75 -4.45 6.66
CA ASP A 76 14.76 -3.43 6.46
C ASP A 76 14.61 -2.70 5.12
N MET A 77 13.99 -3.34 4.13
CA MET A 77 13.72 -2.75 2.80
C MET A 77 12.27 -2.33 2.64
N PHE A 78 11.33 -3.11 3.17
CA PHE A 78 9.90 -2.93 2.92
C PHE A 78 9.11 -2.83 4.22
N TYR A 79 8.07 -2.01 4.19
CA TYR A 79 7.01 -2.05 5.18
C TYR A 79 5.73 -2.51 4.49
N VAL A 80 5.03 -3.48 5.10
CA VAL A 80 3.75 -3.98 4.59
C VAL A 80 2.67 -3.57 5.58
N SER A 81 1.73 -2.76 5.12
CA SER A 81 0.55 -2.35 5.88
C SER A 81 -0.65 -3.16 5.42
N LEU A 82 -1.45 -3.63 6.37
CA LEU A 82 -2.76 -4.21 6.09
C LEU A 82 -3.79 -3.13 6.36
N LYS A 83 -4.45 -2.63 5.30
CA LYS A 83 -5.53 -1.66 5.42
C LYS A 83 -6.76 -2.23 4.72
N GLY A 84 -7.82 -2.48 5.48
CA GLY A 84 -9.00 -3.18 4.97
C GLY A 84 -8.67 -4.60 4.51
N GLU A 85 -9.06 -4.96 3.29
CA GLU A 85 -8.86 -6.29 2.72
C GLU A 85 -7.57 -6.43 1.90
N ARG A 86 -6.92 -5.32 1.53
CA ARG A 86 -5.75 -5.31 0.64
C ARG A 86 -4.48 -4.92 1.39
N ASP A 87 -3.39 -5.60 1.07
CA ASP A 87 -2.07 -5.24 1.61
C ASP A 87 -1.41 -4.17 0.73
N SER A 88 -0.86 -3.13 1.37
CA SER A 88 -0.01 -2.13 0.73
C SER A 88 1.45 -2.33 1.12
N VAL A 89 2.37 -2.16 0.19
CA VAL A 89 3.81 -2.20 0.44
C VAL A 89 4.46 -0.84 0.19
N PHE A 90 5.35 -0.47 1.10
CA PHE A 90 6.03 0.82 1.17
C PHE A 90 7.54 0.59 1.15
N LEU A 91 8.27 1.48 0.49
CA LEU A 91 9.73 1.48 0.49
C LEU A 91 10.25 2.08 1.80
N ARG A 92 10.85 1.26 2.67
CA ARG A 92 11.17 1.66 4.06
C ARG A 92 12.11 2.87 4.13
N GLU A 93 13.11 2.95 3.26
CA GLU A 93 14.10 4.03 3.25
C GLU A 93 13.56 5.37 2.75
N ALA A 94 12.42 5.37 2.04
CA ALA A 94 11.81 6.59 1.53
C ALA A 94 10.99 7.34 2.60
N TYR A 95 10.76 6.73 3.75
CA TYR A 95 9.91 7.24 4.81
C TYR A 95 10.66 7.48 6.11
N ARG A 96 10.25 8.54 6.81
CA ARG A 96 10.62 8.78 8.21
C ARG A 96 9.35 8.94 9.01
N ASP A 97 9.20 8.13 10.05
CA ASP A 97 7.97 7.97 10.82
C ASP A 97 6.82 7.55 9.90
N SER A 98 5.96 8.48 9.50
CA SER A 98 4.86 8.28 8.55
C SER A 98 4.90 9.23 7.35
N GLN A 99 5.99 9.98 7.17
CA GLN A 99 6.11 10.99 6.12
C GLN A 99 7.16 10.59 5.08
N LEU A 100 6.80 10.80 3.82
CA LEU A 100 7.72 10.64 2.70
C LEU A 100 8.81 11.71 2.80
N ILE A 101 10.08 11.29 2.75
CA ILE A 101 11.25 12.16 2.96
C ILE A 101 11.39 13.17 1.81
N ASP A 102 11.26 12.69 0.56
CA ASP A 102 11.34 13.50 -0.64
C ASP A 102 10.00 13.45 -1.39
N LYS A 103 9.27 14.57 -1.33
CA LYS A 103 7.95 14.69 -1.97
C LYS A 103 8.08 15.34 -3.34
N ASP A 104 7.65 14.62 -4.37
CA ASP A 104 7.53 15.18 -5.71
C ASP A 104 6.51 16.34 -5.76
N ARG A 105 6.70 17.29 -6.68
CA ARG A 105 5.80 18.43 -6.87
C ARG A 105 4.36 18.00 -7.16
N LEU A 106 4.17 16.91 -7.90
CA LEU A 106 2.84 16.37 -8.19
C LEU A 106 2.15 15.88 -6.92
N LEU A 107 2.89 15.28 -6.00
CA LEU A 107 2.35 14.84 -4.73
C LEU A 107 1.92 16.03 -3.86
N LEU A 108 2.71 17.11 -3.82
CA LEU A 108 2.33 18.33 -3.10
C LEU A 108 1.07 18.98 -3.68
N ILE A 109 0.92 19.00 -5.01
CA ILE A 109 -0.30 19.51 -5.66
C ILE A 109 -1.49 18.63 -5.33
N LYS A 110 -1.33 17.29 -5.36
CA LYS A 110 -2.37 16.33 -4.98
C LYS A 110 -2.83 16.54 -3.53
N GLU A 111 -1.90 16.67 -2.59
CA GLU A 111 -2.19 16.95 -1.18
C GLU A 111 -2.92 18.29 -1.01
N LYS A 112 -2.47 19.33 -1.71
CA LYS A 112 -3.14 20.65 -1.68
C LYS A 112 -4.56 20.57 -2.24
N LEU A 113 -4.76 19.91 -3.37
CA LEU A 113 -6.09 19.73 -3.95
C LEU A 113 -7.01 18.95 -3.00
N ARG A 114 -6.49 17.86 -2.41
CA ARG A 114 -7.20 17.09 -1.39
C ARG A 114 -7.64 17.98 -0.22
N SER A 115 -6.75 18.84 0.29
CA SER A 115 -7.06 19.76 1.39
C SER A 115 -8.16 20.79 1.07
N LEU A 116 -8.30 21.17 -0.21
CA LEU A 116 -9.33 22.12 -0.66
C LEU A 116 -10.69 21.46 -0.83
N VAL A 117 -10.72 20.18 -1.20
CA VAL A 117 -11.95 19.40 -1.43
C VAL A 117 -12.37 18.63 -0.18
N ALA A 118 -11.50 18.51 0.82
CA ALA A 118 -11.83 17.98 2.13
C ALA A 118 -12.89 18.88 2.79
N VAL A 119 -14.16 18.62 2.46
CA VAL A 119 -15.29 19.20 3.16
C VAL A 119 -15.25 18.61 4.55
N PRO A 120 -15.09 19.42 5.63
CA PRO A 120 -15.32 18.94 6.96
C PRO A 120 -16.75 18.42 6.95
N ARG A 121 -16.93 17.09 7.00
CA ARG A 121 -18.24 16.52 7.29
C ARG A 121 -18.57 17.10 8.65
N PHE A 122 -19.45 18.11 8.66
CA PHE A 122 -19.88 18.77 9.89
C PHE A 122 -20.15 17.65 10.88
N SER A 123 -19.30 17.56 11.91
CA SER A 123 -19.56 16.71 13.07
C SER A 123 -21.02 16.95 13.39
N ARG A 124 -21.84 15.90 13.21
CA ARG A 124 -23.30 16.01 13.32
C ARG A 124 -23.54 16.85 14.56
N ARG A 125 -24.07 18.07 14.35
CA ARG A 125 -24.38 19.03 15.42
C ARG A 125 -24.86 18.21 16.59
N ARG A 126 -24.08 18.13 17.68
CA ARG A 126 -24.62 17.65 18.95
C ARG A 126 -25.82 18.55 19.19
N VAL A 127 -27.01 17.96 19.07
CA VAL A 127 -28.27 18.65 19.32
C VAL A 127 -28.12 19.27 20.70
N PRO A 128 -28.32 20.59 20.89
CA PRO A 128 -28.24 21.18 22.21
C PRO A 128 -29.33 20.55 23.06
N VAL A 129 -28.95 19.64 23.96
CA VAL A 129 -29.85 19.18 25.01
C VAL A 129 -30.05 20.39 25.91
N THR A 130 -31.28 20.89 25.95
CA THR A 130 -31.69 22.02 26.77
C THR A 130 -31.42 21.72 28.25
N ASN A 131 -30.70 22.63 28.90
CA ASN A 131 -30.28 22.57 30.31
C ASN A 131 -31.40 22.16 31.27
N GLY A 132 -31.21 21.00 31.91
CA GLY A 132 -31.80 20.66 33.21
C GLY A 132 -30.69 20.65 34.26
N ILE A 133 -30.83 21.51 35.27
CA ILE A 133 -29.90 21.84 36.35
C ILE A 133 -29.36 20.60 37.09
N GLY A 134 -28.04 20.55 37.32
CA GLY A 134 -27.41 19.65 38.30
C GLY A 134 -25.88 19.64 38.19
N ASN A 135 -25.21 20.26 39.17
CA ASN A 135 -23.75 20.25 39.37
C ASN A 135 -23.17 18.83 39.35
N ASP A 136 -22.10 18.62 38.60
CA ASP A 136 -20.93 17.87 39.08
C ASP A 136 -19.67 18.29 38.32
N GLU A 137 -18.58 18.48 39.04
CA GLU A 137 -17.29 18.91 38.53
C GLU A 137 -16.47 17.67 38.17
N SER A 138 -15.99 17.60 36.92
CA SER A 138 -14.75 16.90 36.50
C SER A 138 -14.92 16.44 35.06
N GLU A 139 -14.32 17.12 34.08
CA GLU A 139 -13.76 16.49 32.87
C GLU A 139 -12.60 17.39 32.41
N GLY A 140 -11.37 16.91 32.25
CA GLY A 140 -11.02 15.66 31.60
C GLY A 140 -10.38 16.06 30.27
N ILE A 141 -9.08 15.86 30.19
CA ILE A 141 -8.20 16.16 29.06
C ILE A 141 -8.78 15.54 27.78
N ASP A 142 -9.02 16.33 26.73
CA ASP A 142 -9.24 15.78 25.38
C ASP A 142 -8.73 16.76 24.32
N GLY A 143 -7.42 16.70 24.09
CA GLY A 143 -6.80 17.11 22.84
C GLY A 143 -6.35 15.87 22.09
N GLU A 144 -7.31 15.01 21.72
CA GLU A 144 -7.04 13.99 20.70
C GLU A 144 -6.75 14.73 19.39
N GLU A 145 -5.46 14.87 19.06
CA GLU A 145 -5.05 15.15 17.69
C GLU A 145 -5.65 14.03 16.84
N ALA A 146 -6.70 14.36 16.09
CA ALA A 146 -7.25 13.48 15.08
C ALA A 146 -6.11 13.05 14.16
N THR A 147 -5.62 11.82 14.34
CA THR A 147 -4.80 11.17 13.34
C THR A 147 -5.72 11.00 12.15
N ASN A 148 -5.59 11.88 11.16
CA ASN A 148 -6.27 11.74 9.88
C ASN A 148 -5.68 10.52 9.17
N GLU A 149 -6.11 9.32 9.55
CA GLU A 149 -5.70 8.04 8.96
C GLU A 149 -6.52 7.68 7.69
N GLU A 150 -7.22 8.66 7.12
CA GLU A 150 -7.97 8.55 5.86
C GLU A 150 -7.07 8.65 4.61
N ASP A 151 -5.76 8.39 4.74
CA ASP A 151 -4.77 8.68 3.69
C ASP A 151 -4.99 7.95 2.35
N ASP A 152 -5.87 6.95 2.27
CA ASP A 152 -5.88 5.96 1.19
C ASP A 152 -7.24 5.55 0.60
N GLU A 153 -8.35 6.21 0.96
CA GLU A 153 -9.68 5.78 0.45
C GLU A 153 -9.79 5.86 -1.09
N TRP A 154 -8.89 6.58 -1.75
CA TRP A 154 -8.88 6.75 -3.21
C TRP A 154 -7.93 5.82 -3.97
N SER A 155 -7.11 4.98 -3.32
CA SER A 155 -6.32 3.97 -4.05
C SER A 155 -7.14 2.76 -4.48
N ASP A 156 -8.34 2.58 -3.90
CA ASP A 156 -9.21 1.44 -4.18
C ASP A 156 -10.09 1.61 -5.43
N VAL A 157 -10.15 2.82 -5.99
CA VAL A 157 -11.01 3.14 -7.16
C VAL A 157 -10.49 2.55 -8.47
N ASP A 158 -9.20 2.24 -8.59
CA ASP A 158 -8.65 1.65 -9.83
C ASP A 158 -9.12 0.20 -10.06
N GLY A 159 -9.72 -0.46 -9.06
CA GLY A 159 -10.18 -1.86 -9.16
C GLY A 159 -11.68 -2.05 -9.39
N GLU A 160 -12.55 -1.07 -9.07
CA GLU A 160 -14.01 -1.24 -9.22
C GLU A 160 -14.48 -1.28 -10.68
N PHE A 161 -13.61 -0.94 -11.64
CA PHE A 161 -13.99 -0.94 -13.06
C PHE A 161 -13.89 -2.33 -13.73
N SER A 162 -13.17 -3.30 -13.14
CA SER A 162 -13.02 -4.63 -13.76
C SER A 162 -14.22 -5.55 -13.54
N ASP A 163 -14.94 -5.40 -12.43
CA ASP A 163 -16.05 -6.31 -12.06
C ASP A 163 -17.38 -5.97 -12.77
N ALA A 164 -17.44 -4.88 -13.53
CA ALA A 164 -18.65 -4.43 -14.22
C ALA A 164 -18.78 -4.93 -15.67
N LEU A 165 -17.83 -5.73 -16.19
CA LEU A 165 -17.79 -6.14 -17.60
C LEU A 165 -18.01 -7.63 -17.87
N ASP A 166 -18.32 -8.45 -16.87
CA ASP A 166 -18.76 -9.84 -17.09
C ASP A 166 -20.29 -9.88 -17.14
N GLY A 167 -20.83 -9.34 -18.24
CA GLY A 167 -22.25 -9.41 -18.58
C GLY A 167 -22.55 -10.67 -19.38
N ASP A 168 -23.43 -11.51 -18.82
CA ASP A 168 -24.03 -12.72 -19.39
C ASP A 168 -24.26 -12.67 -20.91
N ASP A 169 -23.58 -13.55 -21.65
CA ASP A 169 -24.05 -14.06 -22.94
C ASP A 169 -24.55 -15.50 -22.74
N ASP A 170 -25.78 -15.63 -22.22
CA ASP A 170 -26.56 -16.88 -22.28
C ASP A 170 -27.55 -16.80 -23.45
N GLU A 171 -27.19 -17.37 -24.59
CA GLU A 171 -28.13 -17.66 -25.69
C GLU A 171 -28.04 -19.12 -26.15
N GLY A 172 -29.09 -19.89 -25.82
CA GLY A 172 -29.91 -20.50 -26.88
C GLY A 172 -29.80 -22.00 -27.16
N ASP A 173 -30.57 -22.78 -26.40
CA ASP A 173 -31.39 -23.95 -26.78
C ASP A 173 -30.97 -24.80 -28.02
N GLY A 174 -30.44 -25.99 -27.72
CA GLY A 174 -30.31 -27.08 -28.67
C GLY A 174 -31.64 -27.82 -28.89
N ARG A 175 -32.33 -27.49 -29.99
CA ARG A 175 -33.33 -28.36 -30.63
C ARG A 175 -33.18 -28.34 -32.15
N LEU A 176 -32.57 -29.39 -32.69
CA LEU A 176 -33.16 -30.44 -33.57
C LEU A 176 -32.06 -31.39 -34.05
#